data_AF-A0A1A8J6X7-F1
#
_entry.id   AF-A0A1A8J6X7-F1
#
_cell.length_a   1.000
_cell.length_b   1.000
_cell.length_c   1.000
_cell.angle_alpha   90.00
_cell.angle_beta   90.00
_cell.angle_gamma   90.00
#
_symmetry.space_group_name_H-M   'P 1'
#
loop_
_entity.id
_entity.type
_entity.pdbx_description
1 polymer ?
#
loop_
_entity_poly.entity_id
_entity_poly.type
_entity_poly.pdbx_seq_one_letter_code
_entity_poly.pdbx_strand_id
1 'polypeptide(L)'
;RGNTSVCGEFNFTADPEAAYIVLNEYQCPTYLACWEFTCHNKLSWEFCDTWLAQDSHKARFMSQIFQHSIEAAKTERFQKECVAGAGFISCDSYAMAAALDDSFIIESDCYPVSVELTGTHTRGMMVVDTVGFLKKTHKAFIMKKVDLERFKQMMMAALK
;
A
#
# COMPACT_ATOMS: atom_id res chain seq x y z
N ARG A 1 -7.34 -0.58 -9.65
CA ARG A 1 -6.55 -1.67 -10.25
C ARG A 1 -6.25 -2.66 -9.15
N GLY A 2 -6.67 -3.91 -9.31
CA GLY A 2 -6.31 -4.96 -8.36
C GLY A 2 -4.94 -5.57 -8.61
N ASN A 3 -4.43 -6.30 -7.63
CA ASN A 3 -3.28 -7.21 -7.77
C ASN A 3 -3.68 -8.69 -7.65
N THR A 4 -4.90 -8.97 -7.19
CA THR A 4 -5.42 -10.33 -6.97
C THR A 4 -6.55 -10.67 -7.93
N SER A 5 -7.48 -9.74 -8.13
CA SER A 5 -8.47 -9.78 -9.20
C SER A 5 -8.29 -8.58 -10.11
N VAL A 6 -9.13 -8.47 -11.15
CA VAL A 6 -9.07 -7.33 -12.10
C VAL A 6 -9.18 -5.98 -11.37
N CYS A 7 -9.90 -5.92 -10.26
CA CYS A 7 -10.17 -4.70 -9.50
C CYS A 7 -9.78 -4.77 -8.01
N GLY A 8 -9.65 -5.97 -7.45
CA GLY A 8 -9.43 -6.20 -6.02
C GLY A 8 -7.96 -6.30 -5.65
N GLU A 9 -7.57 -5.56 -4.62
CA GLU A 9 -6.32 -5.73 -3.89
C GLU A 9 -6.44 -6.94 -2.95
N PHE A 10 -5.33 -7.64 -2.70
CA PHE A 10 -5.27 -8.88 -1.93
C PHE A 10 -5.96 -8.80 -0.57
N ASN A 11 -5.65 -7.81 0.27
CA ASN A 11 -6.20 -7.72 1.63
C ASN A 11 -7.72 -7.55 1.61
N PHE A 12 -8.24 -6.75 0.68
CA PHE A 12 -9.69 -6.55 0.52
C PHE A 12 -10.37 -7.75 -0.15
N THR A 13 -9.67 -8.46 -1.04
CA THR A 13 -10.22 -9.64 -1.72
C THR A 13 -10.23 -10.86 -0.82
N ALA A 14 -9.28 -10.94 0.13
CA ALA A 14 -9.17 -12.03 1.09
C ALA A 14 -10.37 -12.10 2.03
N ASP A 15 -10.84 -10.93 2.51
CA ASP A 15 -12.05 -10.82 3.33
C ASP A 15 -12.80 -9.50 3.04
N PRO A 16 -13.62 -9.46 1.97
CA PRO A 16 -14.39 -8.27 1.59
C PRO A 16 -15.35 -7.81 2.68
N GLU A 17 -15.97 -8.74 3.40
CA GLU A 17 -16.90 -8.45 4.49
C GLU A 17 -16.20 -7.76 5.66
N ALA A 18 -15.04 -8.24 6.08
CA ALA A 18 -14.25 -7.58 7.13
C ALA A 18 -13.81 -6.18 6.70
N ALA A 19 -13.30 -6.03 5.47
CA ALA A 19 -12.91 -4.73 4.92
C ALA A 19 -14.12 -3.77 4.85
N TYR A 20 -15.29 -4.26 4.45
CA TYR A 20 -16.54 -3.49 4.48
C TYR A 20 -16.87 -3.02 5.89
N ILE A 21 -16.85 -3.92 6.88
CA ILE A 21 -17.18 -3.57 8.27
C ILE A 21 -16.21 -2.50 8.78
N VAL A 22 -14.91 -2.66 8.58
CA VAL A 22 -13.92 -1.65 9.02
C VAL A 22 -14.21 -0.29 8.38
N LEU A 23 -14.44 -0.22 7.07
CA LEU A 23 -14.67 1.04 6.35
C LEU A 23 -16.06 1.67 6.59
N ASN A 24 -16.99 0.95 7.22
CA ASN A 24 -18.32 1.45 7.53
C ASN A 24 -18.51 1.76 9.02
N GLU A 25 -17.94 0.96 9.90
CA GLU A 25 -18.22 0.99 11.34
C GLU A 25 -17.07 1.61 12.16
N TYR A 26 -15.83 1.58 11.67
CA TYR A 26 -14.71 2.19 12.39
C TYR A 26 -14.80 3.71 12.35
N GLN A 27 -14.71 4.36 13.52
CA GLN A 27 -15.00 5.80 13.64
C GLN A 27 -13.75 6.68 13.68
N CYS A 28 -12.57 6.12 13.95
CA CYS A 28 -11.34 6.89 13.96
C CYS A 28 -10.93 7.29 12.54
N PRO A 29 -10.07 8.32 12.39
CA PRO A 29 -9.47 8.64 11.10
C PRO A 29 -8.82 7.40 10.48
N THR A 30 -9.24 7.07 9.25
CA THR A 30 -8.74 5.91 8.50
C THR A 30 -7.87 6.38 7.36
N TYR A 31 -6.64 5.89 7.28
CA TYR A 31 -5.69 6.17 6.21
C TYR A 31 -5.47 4.92 5.36
N LEU A 32 -5.49 5.08 4.04
CA LEU A 32 -5.40 3.99 3.08
C LEU A 32 -4.18 4.18 2.18
N ALA A 33 -3.18 3.32 2.37
CA ALA A 33 -2.04 3.16 1.47
C ALA A 33 -2.40 2.14 0.37
N CYS A 34 -3.17 2.57 -0.62
CA CYS A 34 -3.67 1.69 -1.68
C CYS A 34 -2.55 1.08 -2.54
N TRP A 35 -2.81 -0.08 -3.15
CA TRP A 35 -1.86 -0.78 -4.02
C TRP A 35 -1.29 0.09 -5.16
N GLU A 36 -2.13 0.88 -5.81
CA GLU A 36 -1.67 1.77 -6.88
C GLU A 36 -0.74 2.85 -6.33
N PHE A 37 -1.07 3.41 -5.17
CA PHE A 37 -0.23 4.38 -4.49
C PHE A 37 1.16 3.78 -4.17
N THR A 38 1.22 2.56 -3.63
CA THR A 38 2.51 1.91 -3.32
C THR A 38 3.28 1.58 -4.61
N CYS A 39 2.58 1.21 -5.68
CA CYS A 39 3.20 1.02 -7.00
C CYS A 39 3.84 2.29 -7.55
N HIS A 40 3.19 3.45 -7.39
CA HIS A 40 3.72 4.73 -7.85
C HIS A 40 4.92 5.22 -7.03
N ASN A 41 5.10 4.70 -5.82
CA ASN A 41 6.14 5.14 -4.91
C ASN A 41 7.27 4.11 -4.72
N LYS A 42 7.41 3.13 -5.64
CA LYS A 42 8.45 2.09 -5.60
C LYS A 42 9.83 2.60 -5.14
N LEU A 43 10.48 1.80 -4.32
CA LEU A 43 11.87 1.99 -3.96
C LEU A 43 12.76 1.53 -5.12
N SER A 44 13.77 2.34 -5.46
CA SER A 44 14.75 1.93 -6.47
C SER A 44 15.52 0.70 -6.01
N TRP A 45 15.97 -0.11 -6.97
CA TRP A 45 16.81 -1.27 -6.65
C TRP A 45 18.10 -0.86 -5.95
N GLU A 46 18.73 0.23 -6.40
CA GLU A 46 19.93 0.81 -5.77
C GLU A 46 19.70 1.17 -4.29
N PHE A 47 18.54 1.75 -3.96
CA PHE A 47 18.19 2.00 -2.57
C PHE A 47 18.03 0.69 -1.79
N CYS A 48 17.35 -0.30 -2.36
CA CYS A 48 17.13 -1.59 -1.70
C CYS A 48 18.45 -2.32 -1.41
N ASP A 49 19.38 -2.30 -2.37
CA ASP A 49 20.70 -2.88 -2.21
C ASP A 49 21.45 -2.21 -1.06
N THR A 50 21.43 -0.87 -1.00
CA THR A 50 22.05 -0.09 0.09
C THR A 50 21.38 -0.35 1.44
N TRP A 51 20.04 -0.41 1.45
CA TRP A 51 19.24 -0.60 2.64
C TRP A 51 19.49 -1.96 3.30
N LEU A 52 19.58 -3.02 2.50
CA LEU A 52 19.79 -4.38 2.97
C LEU A 52 21.27 -4.73 3.21
N ALA A 53 22.20 -3.96 2.64
CA ALA A 53 23.65 -4.15 2.84
C ALA A 53 24.19 -3.57 4.16
N GLN A 54 23.34 -3.00 5.02
CA GLN A 54 23.77 -2.49 6.32
C GLN A 54 24.41 -3.61 7.18
N ASP A 55 25.47 -3.28 7.92
CA ASP A 55 26.12 -4.22 8.83
C ASP A 55 25.37 -4.35 10.16
N SER A 56 24.19 -4.95 10.11
CA SER A 56 23.40 -5.26 11.29
C SER A 56 22.77 -6.65 11.18
N HIS A 57 22.42 -7.23 12.33
CA HIS A 57 21.68 -8.48 12.37
C HIS A 57 20.30 -8.36 11.68
N LYS A 58 19.62 -7.22 11.88
CA LYS A 58 18.30 -6.96 11.27
C LYS A 58 18.40 -6.90 9.75
N ALA A 59 19.42 -6.24 9.20
CA ALA A 59 19.61 -6.14 7.76
C ALA A 59 19.87 -7.51 7.11
N ARG A 60 20.74 -8.33 7.72
CA ARG A 60 20.97 -9.71 7.27
C ARG A 60 19.69 -10.55 7.31
N PHE A 61 18.90 -10.43 8.38
CA PHE A 61 17.63 -11.14 8.51
C PHE A 61 16.60 -10.69 7.47
N MET A 62 16.41 -9.38 7.31
CA MET A 62 15.47 -8.84 6.32
C MET A 62 15.92 -9.14 4.89
N SER A 63 17.22 -9.17 4.60
CA SER A 63 17.73 -9.58 3.29
C SER A 63 17.33 -11.02 2.94
N GLN A 64 17.34 -11.94 3.91
CA GLN A 64 16.90 -13.32 3.70
C GLN A 64 15.39 -13.40 3.45
N ILE A 65 14.60 -12.63 4.21
CA ILE A 65 13.14 -12.58 4.03
C ILE A 65 12.77 -12.02 2.65
N PHE A 66 13.38 -10.90 2.26
CA PHE A 66 13.00 -10.21 1.02
C PHE A 66 13.57 -10.82 -0.24
N GLN A 67 14.52 -11.77 -0.15
CA GLN A 67 15.15 -12.37 -1.31
C GLN A 67 14.11 -12.86 -2.34
N HIS A 68 13.13 -13.66 -1.89
CA HIS A 68 12.10 -14.19 -2.76
C HIS A 68 11.23 -13.08 -3.37
N SER A 69 10.82 -12.10 -2.58
CA SER A 69 9.99 -10.98 -3.05
C SER A 69 10.73 -10.08 -4.05
N ILE A 70 12.03 -9.86 -3.86
CA ILE A 70 12.89 -9.09 -4.77
C ILE A 70 13.03 -9.82 -6.10
N GLU A 71 13.28 -11.14 -6.07
CA GLU A 71 13.37 -11.97 -7.27
C GLU A 71 12.03 -11.98 -8.03
N ALA A 72 10.92 -12.20 -7.31
CA ALA A 72 9.57 -12.17 -7.88
C ALA A 72 9.25 -10.80 -8.51
N ALA A 73 9.63 -9.71 -7.85
CA ALA A 73 9.38 -8.35 -8.34
C ALA A 73 10.17 -8.00 -9.62
N LYS A 74 11.25 -8.72 -9.92
CA LYS A 74 12.02 -8.58 -11.17
C LYS A 74 11.44 -9.39 -12.34
N THR A 75 10.44 -10.24 -12.10
CA THR A 75 9.81 -11.04 -13.17
C THR A 75 8.92 -10.18 -14.08
N GLU A 76 8.83 -10.54 -15.35
CA GLU A 76 7.99 -9.83 -16.32
C GLU A 76 6.51 -9.81 -15.91
N ARG A 77 6.04 -10.90 -15.29
CA ARG A 77 4.68 -10.99 -14.77
C ARG A 77 4.40 -9.90 -13.75
N PHE A 78 5.24 -9.77 -12.73
CA PHE A 78 5.05 -8.78 -11.68
C PHE A 78 5.17 -7.34 -12.22
N GLN A 79 6.07 -7.12 -13.18
CA GLN A 79 6.19 -5.84 -13.87
C GLN A 79 4.93 -5.45 -14.66
N LYS A 80 4.17 -6.42 -15.19
CA LYS A 80 2.88 -6.19 -15.87
C LYS A 80 1.74 -5.89 -14.89
N GLU A 81 1.74 -6.55 -13.72
CA GLU A 81 0.75 -6.35 -12.66
C GLU A 81 0.93 -4.98 -11.98
N CYS A 82 2.17 -4.53 -11.85
CA CYS A 82 2.53 -3.23 -11.29
C CYS A 82 2.38 -2.08 -12.28
N VAL A 83 2.14 -0.87 -11.77
CA VAL A 83 2.23 0.39 -12.55
C VAL A 83 3.53 1.14 -12.24
N ALA A 84 3.90 2.10 -13.09
CA ALA A 84 5.03 3.03 -12.84
C ALA A 84 6.44 2.41 -12.80
N GLY A 85 6.71 1.39 -13.61
CA GLY A 85 8.06 0.88 -13.85
C GLY A 85 8.61 -0.04 -12.76
N ALA A 86 9.93 -0.28 -12.83
CA ALA A 86 10.63 -1.26 -12.01
C ALA A 86 11.08 -0.70 -10.66
N GLY A 87 11.08 -1.56 -9.64
CA GLY A 87 11.48 -1.23 -8.28
C GLY A 87 10.78 -2.15 -7.27
N PHE A 88 11.16 -2.01 -6.01
CA PHE A 88 10.60 -2.79 -4.91
C PHE A 88 9.38 -2.07 -4.31
N ILE A 89 8.31 -2.81 -4.04
CA ILE A 89 7.11 -2.30 -3.38
C ILE A 89 7.06 -2.87 -1.98
N SER A 90 7.19 -2.00 -0.97
CA SER A 90 7.02 -2.37 0.44
C SER A 90 5.68 -1.84 0.94
N CYS A 91 4.57 -2.47 0.52
CA CYS A 91 3.21 -1.97 0.74
C CYS A 91 2.96 -1.59 2.21
N ASP A 92 3.15 -2.55 3.10
CA ASP A 92 2.83 -2.40 4.52
C ASP A 92 3.70 -1.36 5.22
N SER A 93 4.94 -1.19 4.75
CA SER A 93 5.86 -0.17 5.28
C SER A 93 5.33 1.24 5.09
N TYR A 94 4.58 1.53 4.01
CA TYR A 94 3.95 2.86 3.84
C TYR A 94 2.84 3.11 4.86
N ALA A 95 2.02 2.10 5.16
CA ALA A 95 1.01 2.21 6.19
C ALA A 95 1.65 2.40 7.57
N MET A 96 2.75 1.67 7.85
CA MET A 96 3.51 1.82 9.09
C MET A 96 4.18 3.19 9.21
N ALA A 97 4.72 3.73 8.12
CA ALA A 97 5.28 5.08 8.10
C ALA A 97 4.21 6.13 8.45
N ALA A 98 2.99 5.99 7.90
CA ALA A 98 1.87 6.85 8.24
C ALA A 98 1.45 6.76 9.70
N ALA A 99 1.45 5.56 10.26
CA ALA A 99 1.10 5.34 11.66
C ALA A 99 2.15 5.95 12.62
N LEU A 100 3.42 5.96 12.23
CA LEU A 100 4.51 6.54 13.03
C LEU A 100 4.56 8.06 12.93
N ASP A 101 4.32 8.60 11.74
CA ASP A 101 4.56 10.00 11.41
C ASP A 101 3.77 10.42 10.16
N ASP A 102 2.52 10.83 10.38
CA ASP A 102 1.59 11.19 9.31
C ASP A 102 2.04 12.41 8.49
N SER A 103 2.97 13.21 9.00
CA SER A 103 3.54 14.36 8.27
C SER A 103 4.40 13.95 7.07
N PHE A 104 4.69 12.66 6.89
CA PHE A 104 5.26 12.15 5.63
C PHE A 104 4.23 12.12 4.47
N ILE A 105 2.93 12.22 4.74
CA ILE A 105 1.88 12.30 3.72
C ILE A 105 1.81 13.73 3.21
N ILE A 106 2.21 13.94 1.96
CA ILE A 106 2.21 15.25 1.31
C ILE A 106 0.83 15.55 0.71
N GLU A 107 0.18 14.54 0.14
CA GLU A 107 -1.14 14.68 -0.48
C GLU A 107 -1.99 13.44 -0.21
N SER A 108 -3.23 13.66 0.21
CA SER A 108 -4.26 12.63 0.35
C SER A 108 -5.60 13.17 -0.13
N ASP A 109 -6.40 12.30 -0.75
CA ASP A 109 -7.81 12.57 -1.03
C ASP A 109 -8.66 12.14 0.17
N CYS A 110 -9.76 12.84 0.44
CA CYS A 110 -10.68 12.50 1.54
C CYS A 110 -12.09 12.25 1.00
N TYR A 111 -12.44 10.97 0.83
CA TYR A 111 -13.71 10.55 0.24
C TYR A 111 -14.39 9.47 1.07
N PRO A 112 -15.74 9.40 1.02
CA PRO A 112 -16.45 8.20 1.44
C PRO A 112 -16.02 7.01 0.60
N VAL A 113 -15.81 5.88 1.27
CA VAL A 113 -15.42 4.62 0.63
C VAL A 113 -16.33 3.48 1.08
N SER A 114 -16.40 2.43 0.28
CA SER A 114 -17.08 1.17 0.60
C SER A 114 -16.36 0.01 -0.08
N VAL A 115 -16.84 -1.22 0.15
CA VAL A 115 -16.35 -2.43 -0.52
C VAL A 115 -17.52 -3.11 -1.23
N GLU A 116 -17.30 -3.54 -2.47
CA GLU A 116 -18.27 -4.37 -3.20
C GLU A 116 -18.24 -5.81 -2.68
N LEU A 117 -19.41 -6.35 -2.33
CA LEU A 117 -19.54 -7.67 -1.69
C LEU A 117 -20.15 -8.73 -2.61
N THR A 118 -20.89 -8.35 -3.64
CA THR A 118 -21.78 -9.25 -4.38
C THR A 118 -21.42 -9.42 -5.85
N GLY A 119 -20.66 -8.50 -6.43
CA GLY A 119 -20.35 -8.51 -7.87
C GLY A 119 -19.45 -9.68 -8.32
N THR A 120 -19.75 -10.26 -9.48
CA THR A 120 -18.98 -11.39 -10.07
C THR A 120 -17.53 -11.02 -10.40
N HIS A 121 -17.30 -9.80 -10.88
CA HIS A 121 -15.97 -9.31 -11.28
C HIS A 121 -15.43 -8.22 -10.34
N THR A 122 -16.26 -7.76 -9.41
CA THR A 122 -15.99 -6.59 -8.57
C THR A 122 -16.00 -6.88 -7.08
N ARG A 123 -16.31 -8.11 -6.65
CA ARG A 123 -16.20 -8.48 -5.22
C ARG A 123 -14.78 -8.20 -4.70
N GLY A 124 -14.71 -7.50 -3.56
CA GLY A 124 -13.45 -7.04 -2.94
C GLY A 124 -12.93 -5.71 -3.49
N MET A 125 -13.61 -5.08 -4.46
CA MET A 125 -13.24 -3.76 -4.95
C MET A 125 -13.55 -2.69 -3.91
N MET A 126 -12.58 -1.82 -3.61
CA MET A 126 -12.84 -0.58 -2.91
C MET A 126 -13.54 0.41 -3.84
N VAL A 127 -14.74 0.84 -3.47
CA VAL A 127 -15.52 1.85 -4.16
C VAL A 127 -15.22 3.21 -3.52
N VAL A 128 -14.81 4.19 -4.33
CA VAL A 128 -14.55 5.57 -3.89
C VAL A 128 -15.66 6.48 -4.42
N ASP A 129 -16.41 7.12 -3.53
CA ASP A 129 -17.53 7.97 -3.88
C ASP A 129 -17.10 9.44 -3.95
N THR A 130 -16.66 9.87 -5.14
CA THR A 130 -16.16 11.23 -5.37
C THR A 130 -17.25 12.28 -5.48
N VAL A 131 -18.53 11.88 -5.63
CA VAL A 131 -19.67 12.77 -5.85
C VAL A 131 -20.59 12.83 -4.61
N GLY A 132 -20.60 11.80 -3.77
CA GLY A 132 -21.39 11.73 -2.54
C GLY A 132 -22.71 10.96 -2.65
N PHE A 133 -22.85 10.05 -3.61
CA PHE A 133 -24.05 9.24 -3.78
C PHE A 133 -24.34 8.27 -2.63
N LEU A 134 -23.31 7.79 -1.93
CA LEU A 134 -23.46 6.87 -0.81
C LEU A 134 -24.04 7.54 0.44
N LYS A 135 -24.10 8.88 0.47
CA LYS A 135 -24.59 9.68 1.61
C LYS A 135 -23.92 9.30 2.95
N LYS A 136 -22.68 8.79 2.88
CA LYS A 136 -21.88 8.44 4.06
C LYS A 136 -21.23 9.69 4.63
N THR A 137 -21.25 9.80 5.96
CA THR A 137 -20.56 10.87 6.71
C THR A 137 -19.10 10.52 6.98
N HIS A 138 -18.81 9.24 7.22
CA HIS A 138 -17.45 8.75 7.40
C HIS A 138 -16.68 8.76 6.07
N LYS A 139 -15.45 9.29 6.12
CA LYS A 139 -14.53 9.39 4.99
C LYS A 139 -13.18 8.80 5.37
N ALA A 140 -12.50 8.22 4.39
CA ALA A 140 -11.13 7.75 4.53
C ALA A 140 -10.16 8.70 3.82
N PHE A 141 -8.95 8.81 4.36
CA PHE A 141 -7.82 9.50 3.74
C PHE A 141 -7.08 8.54 2.82
N ILE A 142 -7.24 8.70 1.52
CA ILE A 142 -6.58 7.89 0.49
C ILE A 142 -5.25 8.57 0.16
N MET A 143 -4.14 7.92 0.48
CA MET A 143 -2.82 8.47 0.26
C MET A 143 -2.49 8.56 -1.23
N LYS A 144 -1.91 9.69 -1.67
CA LYS A 144 -1.51 9.90 -3.08
C LYS A 144 -0.05 10.22 -3.24
N LYS A 145 0.48 11.11 -2.39
CA LYS A 145 1.87 11.56 -2.45
C LYS A 145 2.47 11.56 -1.07
N VAL A 146 3.69 11.04 -0.98
CA VAL A 146 4.47 10.99 0.25
C VAL A 146 5.83 11.59 0.04
N ASP A 147 6.48 11.99 1.13
CA ASP A 147 7.89 12.30 1.18
C ASP A 147 8.69 10.99 1.12
N LEU A 148 9.11 10.63 -0.09
CA LEU A 148 9.84 9.38 -0.32
C LEU A 148 11.22 9.37 0.35
N GLU A 149 11.87 10.53 0.51
CA GLU A 149 13.18 10.60 1.17
C GLU A 149 13.04 10.41 2.67
N ARG A 150 12.03 11.00 3.31
CA ARG A 150 11.70 10.71 4.71
C ARG A 150 11.36 9.24 4.91
N PHE A 151 10.57 8.66 4.02
CA PHE A 151 10.26 7.23 4.05
C PHE A 151 11.53 6.36 3.96
N LYS A 152 12.44 6.66 3.03
CA LYS A 152 13.75 5.97 2.91
C LYS A 152 14.58 6.11 4.19
N GLN A 153 14.59 7.26 4.83
CA GLN A 153 15.30 7.46 6.11
C GLN A 153 14.71 6.58 7.22
N MET A 154 13.38 6.47 7.32
CA MET A 154 12.71 5.57 8.27
C MET A 154 13.08 4.11 8.00
N MET A 155 13.07 3.69 6.73
CA MET A 155 13.48 2.33 6.31
C MET A 155 14.94 2.04 6.70
N MET A 156 15.86 2.97 6.42
CA MET A 156 17.27 2.84 6.82
C MET A 156 17.41 2.71 8.33
N ALA A 157 16.73 3.57 9.10
CA ALA A 157 16.79 3.57 10.56
C ALA A 157 16.24 2.28 11.18
N ALA A 158 15.22 1.66 10.57
CA ALA A 158 14.62 0.42 11.08
C ALA A 158 15.60 -0.76 11.14
N LEU A 159 16.61 -0.78 10.26
CA LEU A 159 17.62 -1.84 10.19
C LEU A 159 18.93 -1.49 10.90
N LYS A 160 19.05 -0.33 11.54
CA LYS A 160 20.19 -0.04 12.43
C LYS A 160 20.16 -0.93 13.68
#